data_AF-A0AAV8P9Y1-F1
#
_entry.id   AF-A0AAV8P9Y1-F1
#
_cell.length_a   1.000
_cell.length_b   1.000
_cell.length_c   1.000
_cell.angle_alpha   90.00
_cell.angle_beta   90.00
_cell.angle_gamma   90.00
#
_symmetry.space_group_name_H-M   'P 1'
#
loop_
_entity.id
_entity.type
_entity.pdbx_description
1 polymer ?
#
loop_
_entity_poly.entity_id
_entity_poly.type
_entity_poly.pdbx_seq_one_letter_code
_entity_poly.pdbx_strand_id
1 'polypeptide(L)'
;MWRWALPERVSEIIDPNLHFEEGEAANGHLQSADYIRDKAVECVTLSLRIGIRCAMESPQERMQMQDVISELTAIRNGWIHH
;
A
#
# COMPACT_ATOMS: atom_id res chain seq x y z
N MET A 1 -5.22 -20.98 -7.73
CA MET A 1 -4.20 -20.36 -8.62
C MET A 1 -3.64 -19.05 -8.05
N TRP A 2 -4.46 -18.19 -7.45
CA TRP A 2 -4.06 -16.90 -6.83
C TRP A 2 -3.11 -17.02 -5.62
N ARG A 3 -3.15 -18.16 -4.90
CA ARG A 3 -2.41 -18.42 -3.65
C ARG A 3 -0.88 -18.31 -3.74
N TRP A 4 -0.32 -18.50 -4.93
CA TRP A 4 1.14 -18.50 -5.17
C TRP A 4 1.64 -17.29 -5.95
N ALA A 5 0.74 -16.44 -6.43
CA ALA A 5 1.06 -15.44 -7.44
C ALA A 5 1.08 -13.99 -6.91
N LEU A 6 0.54 -13.73 -5.72
CA LEU A 6 0.10 -12.37 -5.37
C LEU A 6 1.01 -11.57 -4.43
N PRO A 7 1.68 -12.11 -3.39
CA PRO A 7 2.46 -11.26 -2.48
C PRO A 7 3.65 -10.56 -3.14
N GLU A 8 4.21 -11.14 -4.20
CA GLU A 8 5.38 -10.62 -4.91
C GLU A 8 5.04 -9.84 -6.18
N ARG A 9 3.85 -10.05 -6.77
CA ARG A 9 3.41 -9.41 -8.02
C ARG A 9 2.32 -8.36 -7.80
N VAL A 10 2.26 -7.78 -6.60
CA VAL A 10 1.24 -6.77 -6.27
C VAL A 10 1.31 -5.56 -7.20
N SER A 11 2.50 -5.16 -7.64
CA SER A 11 2.67 -4.07 -8.60
C SER A 11 2.02 -4.35 -9.96
N GLU A 12 1.79 -5.62 -10.32
CA GLU A 12 1.19 -6.00 -11.61
C GLU A 12 -0.35 -5.97 -11.59
N ILE A 13 -0.97 -5.88 -10.41
CA ILE A 13 -2.43 -5.81 -10.26
C ILE A 13 -2.93 -4.39 -9.96
N ILE A 14 -2.02 -3.43 -9.75
CA ILE A 14 -2.37 -2.04 -9.56
C ILE A 14 -2.87 -1.49 -10.90
N ASP A 15 -4.03 -0.84 -10.89
CA ASP A 15 -4.58 -0.21 -12.09
C ASP A 15 -3.57 0.84 -12.61
N PRO A 16 -3.10 0.72 -13.86
CA PRO A 16 -2.21 1.72 -14.46
C PRO A 16 -2.81 3.13 -14.52
N ASN A 17 -4.15 3.23 -14.46
CA ASN A 17 -4.90 4.49 -14.43
C ASN A 17 -5.31 4.90 -13.01
N LEU A 18 -4.69 4.34 -11.97
CA LEU A 18 -4.96 4.76 -10.61
C LEU A 18 -4.48 6.21 -10.41
N HIS A 19 -5.43 7.13 -10.42
CA HIS A 19 -5.20 8.54 -10.16
C HIS A 19 -5.22 8.79 -8.65
N PHE A 20 -4.19 9.46 -8.16
CA PHE A 20 -4.16 9.96 -6.79
C PHE A 20 -4.49 11.44 -6.84
N GLU A 21 -5.50 11.85 -6.08
CA GLU A 21 -5.82 13.27 -5.95
C GLU A 21 -4.67 13.96 -5.22
N GLU A 22 -4.19 15.08 -5.79
CA GLU A 22 -3.29 15.97 -5.09
C GLU A 22 -4.07 16.56 -3.91
N GLY A 23 -3.85 16.01 -2.71
CA GLY A 23 -4.30 16.66 -1.49
C GLY A 23 -3.75 18.09 -1.46
N GLU A 24 -4.54 19.05 -0.96
CA GLU A 24 -4.18 20.46 -0.88
C GLU A 24 -2.82 20.61 -0.18
N ALA A 25 -1.75 20.67 -0.98
CA ALA A 25 -0.41 20.93 -0.49
C ALA A 25 -0.40 22.38 -0.03
N ALA A 26 -0.65 22.58 1.26
CA ALA A 26 -0.39 23.84 1.91
C ALA A 26 1.08 24.16 1.65
N ASN A 27 1.28 25.17 0.79
CA ASN A 27 2.52 25.89 0.58
C ASN A 27 3.57 25.24 -0.35
N GLY A 28 3.35 25.38 -1.66
CA GLY A 28 4.35 26.01 -2.54
C GLY A 28 5.67 25.29 -2.78
N HIS A 29 5.77 23.98 -2.51
CA HIS A 29 6.97 23.22 -2.81
C HIS A 29 6.65 22.19 -3.89
N LEU A 30 7.04 22.50 -5.14
CA LEU A 30 7.09 21.61 -6.31
C LEU A 30 8.02 20.41 -6.08
N GLN A 31 7.89 19.68 -4.98
CA GLN A 31 8.38 18.31 -4.88
C GLN A 31 7.44 17.44 -5.70
N SER A 32 7.72 17.48 -7.01
CA SER A 32 7.19 16.72 -8.15
C SER A 32 5.92 15.90 -7.88
N ALA A 33 4.84 16.16 -8.62
CA ALA A 33 3.67 15.29 -8.65
C ALA A 33 4.02 13.80 -8.84
N ASP A 34 5.15 13.51 -9.49
CA ASP A 34 5.69 12.15 -9.61
C ASP A 34 6.14 11.56 -8.27
N TYR A 35 6.74 12.35 -7.37
CA TYR A 35 7.09 11.90 -6.02
C TYR A 35 5.85 11.53 -5.22
N ILE A 36 4.82 12.40 -5.23
CA ILE A 36 3.54 12.12 -4.55
C ILE A 36 2.89 10.86 -5.13
N ARG A 37 2.90 10.72 -6.46
CA ARG A 37 2.40 9.52 -7.15
C ARG A 37 3.17 8.27 -6.74
N ASP A 38 4.50 8.28 -6.79
CA ASP A 38 5.35 7.15 -6.42
C ASP A 38 5.09 6.72 -4.98
N LYS A 39 4.95 7.71 -4.09
CA LYS A 39 4.58 7.49 -2.70
C LYS A 39 3.20 6.88 -2.53
N ALA A 40 2.22 7.35 -3.26
CA ALA A 40 0.88 6.79 -3.21
C ALA A 40 0.83 5.35 -3.78
N VAL A 41 1.56 5.06 -4.87
CA VAL A 41 1.72 3.71 -5.43
C VAL A 41 2.40 2.77 -4.44
N GLU A 42 3.47 3.22 -3.77
CA GLU A 42 4.16 2.46 -2.72
C GLU A 42 3.21 2.12 -1.56
N CYS A 43 2.42 3.10 -1.10
CA CYS A 43 1.43 2.90 -0.04
C CYS A 43 0.35 1.87 -0.42
N VAL A 44 -0.20 1.98 -1.64
CA VAL A 44 -1.19 1.03 -2.17
C VAL A 44 -0.58 -0.36 -2.30
N THR A 45 0.64 -0.47 -2.81
CA THR A 45 1.36 -1.74 -2.96
C THR A 45 1.49 -2.45 -1.60
N LEU A 46 1.98 -1.74 -0.58
CA LEU A 46 2.14 -2.31 0.77
C LEU A 46 0.79 -2.70 1.38
N SER A 47 -0.24 -1.87 1.20
CA SER A 47 -1.60 -2.14 1.69
C SER A 47 -2.21 -3.38 1.04
N LEU A 48 -2.05 -3.55 -0.27
CA LEU A 48 -2.52 -4.73 -1.00
C LEU A 48 -1.77 -5.99 -0.56
N ARG A 49 -0.46 -5.93 -0.30
CA ARG A 49 0.30 -7.06 0.24
C ARG A 49 -0.28 -7.55 1.58
N ILE A 50 -0.61 -6.62 2.47
CA ILE A 50 -1.29 -6.94 3.74
C ILE A 50 -2.67 -7.52 3.45
N GLY A 51 -3.47 -6.88 2.59
CA GLY A 51 -4.81 -7.33 2.21
C GLY A 51 -4.82 -8.77 1.66
N ILE A 52 -3.86 -9.13 0.80
CA ILE A 52 -3.69 -10.49 0.27
C ILE A 52 -3.41 -11.48 1.40
N ARG A 53 -2.53 -11.15 2.35
CA ARG A 53 -2.24 -12.00 3.51
C ARG A 53 -3.44 -12.15 4.45
N CYS A 54 -4.28 -11.11 4.57
CA CYS A 54 -5.54 -11.18 5.32
C CYS A 54 -6.61 -12.00 4.60
N ALA A 55 -6.56 -12.07 3.27
CA ALA A 55 -7.54 -12.74 2.42
C ALA A 55 -7.20 -14.20 2.10
N MET A 56 -6.24 -14.80 2.81
CA MET A 56 -5.94 -16.22 2.66
C MET A 56 -7.19 -17.07 2.97
N GLU A 57 -7.43 -18.08 2.12
CA GLU A 57 -8.64 -18.90 2.17
C GLU A 57 -8.78 -19.62 3.51
N SER A 58 -7.69 -20.25 3.96
CA SER A 58 -7.61 -20.86 5.29
C SER A 58 -7.46 -19.78 6.37
N PRO A 59 -8.33 -19.76 7.41
CA PRO A 59 -8.17 -18.85 8.54
C PRO A 59 -6.82 -18.95 9.25
N GLN A 60 -6.21 -20.13 9.28
CA GLN A 60 -4.92 -20.38 9.93
C GLN A 60 -3.73 -19.81 9.15
N GLU A 61 -3.89 -19.60 7.83
CA GLU A 61 -2.88 -19.01 6.96
C GLU A 61 -2.96 -17.47 6.94
N ARG A 62 -4.00 -16.87 7.53
CA ARG A 62 -4.17 -15.41 7.58
C ARG A 62 -3.17 -14.80 8.56
N MET A 63 -2.67 -13.62 8.20
CA MET A 63 -1.88 -12.79 9.11
C MET A 63 -2.66 -12.51 10.40
N GLN A 64 -1.96 -12.51 11.54
CA GLN A 64 -2.60 -12.16 12.81
C GLN A 64 -2.97 -10.68 12.83
N MET A 65 -4.13 -10.35 13.40
CA MET A 65 -4.64 -8.97 13.40
C MET A 65 -3.68 -7.99 14.09
N GLN A 66 -2.96 -8.45 15.11
CA GLN A 66 -1.91 -7.66 15.77
C GLN A 66 -0.78 -7.26 14.81
N ASP A 67 -0.38 -8.16 13.91
CA ASP A 67 0.67 -7.93 12.92
C ASP A 67 0.13 -7.00 11.83
N VAL A 68 -1.13 -7.17 11.41
CA VAL A 68 -1.83 -6.27 10.48
C VAL A 68 -1.81 -4.83 11.01
N ILE A 69 -2.20 -4.63 12.28
CA ILE A 69 -2.23 -3.29 12.90
C ILE A 69 -0.82 -2.71 13.00
N SER A 70 0.17 -3.54 13.34
CA SER A 70 1.57 -3.14 13.42
C SER A 70 2.10 -2.69 12.06
N GLU A 71 1.92 -3.50 11.01
CA GLU A 71 2.37 -3.20 9.65
C GLU A 71 1.67 -1.96 9.08
N LEU A 72 0.34 -1.84 9.22
CA LEU A 72 -0.40 -0.65 8.77
C LEU A 72 0.02 0.62 9.50
N THR A 73 0.31 0.51 10.80
CA THR A 73 0.83 1.64 11.59
C THR A 73 2.23 2.04 11.15
N ALA A 74 3.10 1.07 10.87
CA ALA A 74 4.45 1.32 10.37
C ALA A 74 4.41 2.02 9.00
N ILE A 75 3.55 1.53 8.09
CA ILE A 75 3.28 2.18 6.80
C ILE A 75 2.88 3.63 7.05
N ARG A 76 1.78 3.86 7.77
CA ARG A 76 1.27 5.22 8.08
C ARG A 76 2.35 6.13 8.66
N ASN A 77 3.12 5.66 9.64
CA ASN A 77 4.12 6.49 10.31
C ASN A 77 5.32 6.80 9.39
N GLY A 78 5.69 5.89 8.49
CA GLY A 78 6.65 6.15 7.43
C GLY A 78 6.20 7.24 6.47
N TRP A 79 4.90 7.52 6.37
CA TRP A 79 4.32 8.60 5.56
C TRP A 79 4.14 9.92 6.32
N ILE A 80 3.86 9.87 7.63
CA ILE A 80 3.58 11.07 8.46
C ILE A 80 4.84 11.85 8.85
N HIS A 81 6.02 11.23 8.81
CA HIS A 81 7.28 11.85 9.23
C HIS A 81 8.12 12.43 8.07
N HIS A 82 7.56 12.58 6.88
CA HIS A 82 8.22 13.15 5.70
C HIS A 82 7.45 14.33 5.10
#